data_AF-A0A367XT04-F1
#
_entry.id   AF-A0A367XT04-F1
#
_cell.length_a   1.000
_cell.length_b   1.000
_cell.length_c   1.000
_cell.angle_alpha   90.00
_cell.angle_beta   90.00
_cell.angle_gamma   90.00
#
_symmetry.space_group_name_H-M   'P 1'
#
loop_
_entity.id
_entity.type
_entity.pdbx_description
1 polymer ?
#
loop_
_entity_poly.entity_id
_entity_poly.type
_entity_poly.pdbx_seq_one_letter_code
_entity_poly.pdbx_strand_id
1 'polypeptide(L)'
;MPTRTVSHRAARALTIVRALIAAIAAVIVTFVQNRPGEFATAALQGFLAAMVVYFVVEIVVRGVDTKRLLLGIIHLAGVLLVFVLPGNADARFHLTLLLWAAAAGVVELVGGLIGRRGGSEDARDHIAVGALTCVLALAALLVSPEYALDYFVKDANQSFTLTGTIVGVGLFGGWAAIVAVYLGIGAFSPAPATTVTKDAA
;
A
#
# COMPACT_ATOMS: atom_id res chain seq x y z
N MET A 1 0.98 0.75 30.27
CA MET A 1 1.71 -0.36 29.63
C MET A 1 3.14 0.12 29.41
N PRO A 2 4.19 -0.62 29.82
CA PRO A 2 5.56 -0.13 29.65
C PRO A 2 5.88 0.03 28.16
N THR A 3 6.49 1.16 27.80
CA THR A 3 6.95 1.44 26.44
C THR A 3 8.04 0.45 26.07
N ARG A 4 7.73 -0.51 25.18
CA ARG A 4 8.74 -1.40 24.61
C ARG A 4 9.74 -0.56 23.82
N THR A 5 11.00 -0.56 24.22
CA THR A 5 12.09 0.04 23.45
C THR A 5 12.38 -0.87 22.27
N VAL A 6 12.07 -0.38 21.06
CA VAL A 6 12.30 -1.12 19.81
C VAL A 6 13.71 -0.81 19.33
N SER A 7 14.48 -1.83 18.95
CA SER A 7 15.81 -1.59 18.38
C SER A 7 15.71 -0.95 16.99
N HIS A 8 16.66 -0.07 16.63
CA HIS A 8 16.72 0.53 15.29
C HIS A 8 16.72 -0.52 14.17
N ARG A 9 17.33 -1.68 14.39
CA ARG A 9 17.34 -2.79 13.43
C ARG A 9 15.94 -3.35 13.20
N ALA A 10 15.17 -3.56 14.27
CA ALA A 10 13.79 -4.04 14.17
C ALA A 10 12.88 -3.01 13.49
N ALA A 11 13.04 -1.72 13.83
CA ALA A 11 12.30 -0.64 13.18
C ALA A 11 12.57 -0.59 11.67
N ARG A 12 13.84 -0.68 11.27
CA ARG A 12 14.27 -0.73 9.87
C ARG A 12 13.77 -1.98 9.14
N ALA A 13 13.84 -3.15 9.77
CA ALA A 13 13.35 -4.39 9.18
C ALA A 13 11.85 -4.32 8.85
N LEU A 14 11.04 -3.71 9.71
CA LEU A 14 9.61 -3.48 9.43
C LEU A 14 9.42 -2.59 8.19
N THR A 15 10.19 -1.51 8.04
CA THR A 15 10.11 -0.67 6.84
C THR A 15 10.52 -1.44 5.58
N ILE A 16 11.59 -2.24 5.64
CA ILE A 16 12.03 -3.10 4.53
C ILE A 16 10.95 -4.10 4.14
N VAL A 17 10.35 -4.80 5.11
CA VAL A 17 9.29 -5.78 4.85
C VAL A 17 8.08 -5.10 4.18
N ARG A 18 7.68 -3.93 4.67
CA ARG A 18 6.57 -3.16 4.08
C ARG A 18 6.88 -2.74 2.64
N ALA A 19 8.09 -2.26 2.38
CA ALA A 19 8.56 -1.92 1.04
C ALA A 19 8.56 -3.15 0.12
N LEU A 20 9.01 -4.31 0.62
CA LEU A 20 9.06 -5.56 -0.14
C LEU A 20 7.67 -6.07 -0.50
N ILE A 21 6.70 -6.02 0.41
CA ILE A 21 5.30 -6.38 0.13
C ILE A 21 4.75 -5.53 -1.02
N ALA A 22 4.97 -4.21 -0.98
CA ALA A 22 4.56 -3.30 -2.05
C ALA A 22 5.31 -3.58 -3.37
N ALA A 23 6.61 -3.87 -3.31
CA ALA A 23 7.41 -4.19 -4.49
C ALA A 23 6.93 -5.48 -5.18
N ILE A 24 6.64 -6.52 -4.40
CA ILE A 24 6.10 -7.79 -4.92
C ILE A 24 4.75 -7.55 -5.59
N ALA A 25 3.85 -6.79 -4.96
CA ALA A 25 2.57 -6.45 -5.56
C ALA A 25 2.74 -5.71 -6.89
N ALA A 26 3.63 -4.71 -6.95
CA ALA A 26 3.94 -3.97 -8.16
C ALA A 26 4.46 -4.88 -9.29
N VAL A 27 5.40 -5.78 -8.99
CA VAL A 27 5.96 -6.72 -9.97
C VAL A 27 4.88 -7.66 -10.50
N ILE A 28 4.10 -8.29 -9.60
CA ILE A 28 3.04 -9.24 -9.97
C ILE A 28 2.07 -8.60 -10.96
N VAL A 29 1.61 -7.38 -10.68
CA VAL A 29 0.57 -6.76 -11.52
C VAL A 29 1.12 -6.12 -12.78
N THR A 30 2.39 -5.71 -12.81
CA THR A 30 2.97 -4.98 -13.96
C THR A 30 3.37 -5.90 -15.11
N PHE A 31 3.91 -7.09 -14.83
CA PHE A 31 4.47 -7.97 -15.85
C PHE A 31 3.49 -8.98 -16.43
N VAL A 32 2.25 -9.03 -15.92
CA VAL A 32 1.19 -9.87 -16.48
C VAL A 32 0.42 -9.10 -17.53
N GLN A 33 0.35 -9.61 -18.77
CA GLN A 33 -0.35 -8.94 -19.88
C GLN A 33 -1.87 -9.02 -19.75
N ASN A 34 -2.42 -10.22 -19.49
CA ASN A 34 -3.85 -10.42 -19.35
C ASN A 34 -4.27 -10.32 -17.88
N ARG A 35 -5.08 -9.32 -17.53
CA ARG A 35 -5.47 -9.02 -16.14
C ARG A 35 -6.99 -9.04 -16.00
N PRO A 36 -7.63 -10.23 -16.06
CA PRO A 36 -9.06 -10.35 -15.82
C PRO A 36 -9.41 -9.97 -14.38
N GLY A 37 -10.68 -9.64 -14.11
CA GLY A 37 -11.16 -9.28 -12.78
C GLY A 37 -10.78 -10.30 -11.68
N GLU A 38 -10.74 -11.59 -12.01
CA GLU A 38 -10.31 -12.64 -11.07
C GLU A 38 -8.85 -12.48 -10.65
N PHE A 39 -7.95 -12.23 -11.61
CA PHE A 39 -6.54 -11.96 -11.34
C PHE A 39 -6.37 -10.67 -10.53
N ALA A 40 -7.06 -9.60 -10.95
CA ALA A 40 -7.01 -8.30 -10.29
C ALA A 40 -7.42 -8.41 -8.80
N THR A 41 -8.52 -9.13 -8.58
CA THR A 41 -9.06 -9.42 -7.26
C THR A 41 -8.07 -10.24 -6.41
N ALA A 42 -7.54 -11.34 -6.95
CA ALA A 42 -6.61 -12.21 -6.25
C ALA A 42 -5.30 -11.48 -5.89
N ALA A 43 -4.76 -10.67 -6.81
CA ALA A 43 -3.56 -9.88 -6.56
C ALA A 43 -3.78 -8.85 -5.44
N LEU A 44 -4.91 -8.14 -5.46
CA LEU A 44 -5.28 -7.20 -4.40
C LEU A 44 -5.44 -7.91 -3.06
N GLN A 45 -6.16 -9.05 -3.02
CA GLN A 45 -6.32 -9.84 -1.79
C GLN A 45 -4.99 -10.34 -1.23
N GLY A 46 -4.09 -10.85 -2.08
CA GLY A 46 -2.76 -11.29 -1.66
C GLY A 46 -1.97 -10.17 -1.00
N PHE A 47 -1.99 -8.97 -1.60
CA PHE A 47 -1.38 -7.78 -1.01
C PHE A 47 -2.02 -7.40 0.34
N LEU A 48 -3.36 -7.35 0.41
CA LEU A 48 -4.08 -6.98 1.63
C LEU A 48 -3.81 -7.99 2.76
N ALA A 49 -3.80 -9.29 2.46
CA ALA A 49 -3.49 -10.35 3.41
C ALA A 49 -2.06 -10.25 3.92
N ALA A 50 -1.09 -9.99 3.04
CA ALA A 50 0.30 -9.74 3.44
C ALA A 50 0.41 -8.52 4.38
N MET A 51 -0.37 -7.46 4.12
CA MET A 51 -0.42 -6.29 5.00
C MET A 51 -1.10 -6.56 6.35
N VAL A 52 -2.11 -7.45 6.42
CA VAL A 52 -2.65 -7.91 7.70
C VAL A 52 -1.56 -8.57 8.54
N VAL A 53 -0.80 -9.50 7.95
CA VAL A 53 0.33 -10.15 8.63
C VAL A 53 1.36 -9.12 9.05
N TYR A 54 1.69 -8.15 8.20
CA TYR A 54 2.59 -7.05 8.53
C TYR A 54 2.14 -6.29 9.78
N PHE A 55 0.88 -5.86 9.87
CA PHE A 55 0.39 -5.12 11.04
C PHE A 55 0.34 -5.99 12.31
N VAL A 56 0.05 -7.28 12.20
CA VAL A 56 0.16 -8.21 13.33
C VAL A 56 1.60 -8.27 13.84
N VAL A 57 2.59 -8.42 12.96
CA VAL A 57 4.01 -8.43 13.32
C VAL A 57 4.42 -7.08 13.91
N GLU A 58 3.97 -5.96 13.33
CA GLU A 58 4.25 -4.62 13.84
C GLU A 58 3.73 -4.43 15.27
N ILE A 59 2.51 -4.91 15.56
CA ILE A 59 1.92 -4.88 16.90
C ILE A 59 2.73 -5.74 17.87
N VAL A 60 3.16 -6.94 17.47
CA VAL A 60 3.99 -7.81 18.31
C VAL A 60 5.31 -7.14 18.66
N VAL A 61 5.96 -6.49 17.69
CA VAL A 61 7.29 -5.87 17.86
C VAL A 61 7.19 -4.53 18.61
N ARG A 62 6.29 -3.64 18.19
CA ARG A 62 6.21 -2.25 18.66
C ARG A 62 5.10 -1.99 19.69
N GLY A 63 4.30 -3.00 20.01
CA GLY A 63 3.14 -2.91 20.90
C GLY A 63 1.87 -2.44 20.20
N VAL A 64 0.75 -2.65 20.90
CA VAL A 64 -0.58 -2.22 20.46
C VAL A 64 -0.67 -0.70 20.49
N ASP A 65 -1.16 -0.15 19.40
CA ASP A 65 -1.46 1.27 19.23
C ASP A 65 -2.75 1.40 18.39
N THR A 66 -3.56 2.42 18.65
CA THR A 66 -4.87 2.58 18.00
C THR A 66 -4.75 2.67 16.49
N LYS A 67 -3.76 3.41 15.97
CA LYS A 67 -3.55 3.52 14.52
C LYS A 67 -3.15 2.18 13.92
N ARG A 68 -2.22 1.44 14.54
CA ARG A 68 -1.81 0.10 14.06
C ARG A 68 -2.97 -0.88 14.03
N LEU A 69 -3.79 -0.88 15.08
CA LEU A 69 -4.96 -1.74 15.18
C LEU A 69 -5.98 -1.40 14.08
N LEU A 70 -6.30 -0.11 13.90
CA LEU A 70 -7.23 0.35 12.86
C LEU A 70 -6.73 0.00 11.46
N LEU A 71 -5.45 0.22 11.16
CA LEU A 71 -4.89 -0.14 9.87
C LEU A 71 -4.93 -1.65 9.64
N GLY A 72 -4.60 -2.47 10.64
CA GLY A 72 -4.74 -3.92 10.56
C GLY A 72 -6.18 -4.36 10.26
N ILE A 73 -7.16 -3.77 10.96
CA ILE A 73 -8.59 -4.04 10.75
C ILE A 73 -9.03 -3.62 9.34
N ILE A 74 -8.58 -2.46 8.84
CA ILE A 74 -8.93 -1.98 7.50
C ILE A 74 -8.40 -2.92 6.41
N HIS A 75 -7.17 -3.43 6.55
CA HIS A 75 -6.62 -4.39 5.61
C HIS A 75 -7.37 -5.73 5.69
N LEU A 76 -7.71 -6.18 6.89
CA LEU A 76 -8.53 -7.39 7.08
C LEU A 76 -9.92 -7.23 6.46
N ALA A 77 -10.58 -6.09 6.68
CA ALA A 77 -11.86 -5.77 6.06
C ALA A 77 -11.73 -5.78 4.53
N GLY A 78 -10.65 -5.22 3.98
CA GLY A 78 -10.35 -5.27 2.55
C GLY A 78 -10.26 -6.70 1.99
N VAL A 79 -9.59 -7.63 2.71
CA VAL A 79 -9.54 -9.05 2.32
C VAL A 79 -10.96 -9.64 2.22
N LEU A 80 -11.82 -9.30 3.17
CA LEU A 80 -13.19 -9.83 3.27
C LEU A 80 -14.15 -9.18 2.27
N LEU A 81 -13.98 -7.89 1.96
CA LEU A 81 -14.88 -7.12 1.08
C LEU A 81 -15.05 -7.78 -0.29
N VAL A 82 -13.99 -8.34 -0.85
CA VAL A 82 -14.04 -9.06 -2.12
C VAL A 82 -15.06 -10.19 -2.14
N PHE A 83 -15.32 -10.84 -1.00
CA PHE A 83 -16.27 -11.97 -0.94
C PHE A 83 -17.72 -11.52 -0.73
N VAL A 84 -17.92 -10.31 -0.21
CA VAL A 84 -19.24 -9.83 0.24
C VAL A 84 -19.82 -8.78 -0.71
N LEU A 85 -18.97 -8.03 -1.42
CA LEU A 85 -19.43 -7.01 -2.36
C LEU A 85 -20.16 -7.63 -3.55
N PRO A 86 -21.25 -6.99 -4.04
CA PRO A 86 -22.00 -7.49 -5.18
C PRO A 86 -21.25 -7.29 -6.50
N GLY A 87 -21.73 -7.95 -7.56
CA GLY A 87 -21.22 -7.80 -8.91
C GLY A 87 -20.22 -8.89 -9.32
N ASN A 88 -19.73 -8.78 -10.55
CA ASN A 88 -18.69 -9.66 -11.09
C ASN A 88 -17.31 -9.34 -10.47
N ALA A 89 -16.29 -10.12 -10.83
CA ALA A 89 -14.94 -9.93 -10.27
C ALA A 89 -14.36 -8.54 -10.55
N ASP A 90 -14.66 -7.95 -11.71
CA ASP A 90 -14.23 -6.59 -12.06
C ASP A 90 -14.83 -5.54 -11.12
N ALA A 91 -16.15 -5.59 -10.89
CA ALA A 91 -16.84 -4.67 -9.99
C ALA A 91 -16.32 -4.81 -8.55
N ARG A 92 -16.15 -6.05 -8.07
CA ARG A 92 -15.64 -6.32 -6.73
C ARG A 92 -14.22 -5.82 -6.53
N PHE A 93 -13.34 -5.99 -7.53
CA PHE A 93 -12.00 -5.41 -7.52
C PHE A 93 -12.03 -3.89 -7.37
N HIS A 94 -12.77 -3.18 -8.24
CA HIS A 94 -12.82 -1.71 -8.22
C HIS A 94 -13.39 -1.16 -6.92
N LEU A 95 -14.52 -1.72 -6.45
CA LEU A 95 -15.13 -1.31 -5.19
C LEU A 95 -14.21 -1.58 -3.99
N THR A 96 -13.55 -2.74 -3.96
CA THR A 96 -12.63 -3.06 -2.87
C THR A 96 -11.43 -2.12 -2.89
N LEU A 97 -10.82 -1.90 -4.06
CA LEU A 97 -9.66 -1.01 -4.21
C LEU A 97 -9.99 0.40 -3.73
N LEU A 98 -11.14 0.94 -4.16
CA LEU A 98 -11.62 2.26 -3.76
C LEU A 98 -11.85 2.35 -2.25
N LEU A 99 -12.65 1.44 -1.68
CA LEU A 99 -13.04 1.48 -0.27
C LEU A 99 -11.83 1.29 0.65
N TRP A 100 -10.96 0.34 0.33
CA TRP A 100 -9.74 0.11 1.09
C TRP A 100 -8.78 1.31 0.97
N ALA A 101 -8.51 1.81 -0.24
CA ALA A 101 -7.58 2.91 -0.43
C ALA A 101 -8.08 4.19 0.27
N ALA A 102 -9.38 4.47 0.22
CA ALA A 102 -9.98 5.60 0.93
C ALA A 102 -9.82 5.45 2.45
N ALA A 103 -10.19 4.30 3.01
CA ALA A 103 -10.12 4.07 4.46
C ALA A 103 -8.67 4.06 4.97
N ALA A 104 -7.79 3.28 4.34
CA ALA A 104 -6.40 3.14 4.74
C ALA A 104 -5.63 4.45 4.55
N GLY A 105 -5.83 5.12 3.40
CA GLY A 105 -5.19 6.40 3.10
C GLY A 105 -5.53 7.48 4.11
N VAL A 106 -6.82 7.65 4.44
CA VAL A 106 -7.26 8.65 5.41
C VAL A 106 -6.71 8.36 6.81
N VAL A 107 -6.85 7.12 7.29
CA VAL A 107 -6.37 6.76 8.64
C VAL A 107 -4.86 6.91 8.75
N GLU A 108 -4.11 6.48 7.74
CA GLU A 108 -2.66 6.60 7.75
C GLU A 108 -2.19 8.06 7.64
N LEU A 109 -2.81 8.86 6.77
CA LEU A 109 -2.49 10.28 6.61
C LEU A 109 -2.78 11.07 7.88
N VAL A 110 -3.99 10.94 8.44
CA VAL A 110 -4.40 11.63 9.67
C VAL A 110 -3.54 11.17 10.84
N GLY A 111 -3.30 9.87 10.96
CA GLY A 111 -2.41 9.31 11.99
C GLY A 111 -0.98 9.86 11.89
N GLY A 112 -0.45 10.01 10.67
CA GLY A 112 0.86 10.63 10.44
C GLY A 112 0.88 12.12 10.79
N LEU A 113 -0.16 12.88 10.41
CA LEU A 113 -0.27 14.31 10.73
C LEU A 113 -0.36 14.57 12.24
N ILE A 114 -1.13 13.74 12.96
CA ILE A 114 -1.22 13.79 14.42
C ILE A 114 0.14 13.40 15.02
N GLY A 115 0.74 12.31 14.57
CA GLY A 115 2.04 11.84 15.04
C GLY A 115 3.17 12.86 14.84
N ARG A 116 3.14 13.63 13.75
CA ARG A 116 4.12 14.70 13.48
C ARG A 116 4.09 15.78 14.55
N ARG A 117 2.91 16.14 15.05
CA ARG A 117 2.75 17.11 16.14
C ARG A 117 3.32 16.58 17.46
N GLY A 118 3.31 15.26 17.66
CA GLY A 118 3.87 14.59 18.82
C GLY A 118 5.34 14.15 18.68
N GLY A 119 6.04 14.55 17.60
CA GLY A 119 7.45 14.20 17.39
C GLY A 119 7.72 12.74 17.02
N SER A 120 6.73 12.01 16.51
CA SER A 120 6.91 10.62 16.06
C SER A 120 7.87 10.54 14.87
N GLU A 121 8.89 9.68 14.98
CA GLU A 121 9.92 9.49 13.95
C GLU A 121 9.32 8.96 12.62
N ASP A 122 8.31 8.09 12.69
CA ASP A 122 7.67 7.49 11.51
C ASP A 122 6.58 8.39 10.89
N ALA A 123 6.34 9.59 11.44
CA ALA A 123 5.25 10.45 11.00
C ALA A 123 5.35 10.84 9.52
N ARG A 124 6.58 11.06 9.03
CA ARG A 124 6.83 11.41 7.62
C ARG A 124 6.39 10.31 6.68
N ASP A 125 6.76 9.06 6.99
CA ASP A 125 6.44 7.92 6.16
C ASP A 125 4.92 7.68 6.11
N HIS A 126 4.25 7.79 7.26
CA HIS A 126 2.79 7.70 7.32
C HIS A 126 2.10 8.81 6.52
N ILE A 127 2.57 10.05 6.61
CA ILE A 127 1.99 11.14 5.81
C ILE A 127 2.15 10.86 4.32
N ALA A 128 3.35 10.47 3.88
CA ALA A 128 3.62 10.21 2.47
C ALA A 128 2.80 9.03 1.93
N VAL A 129 2.83 7.88 2.61
CA VAL A 129 2.09 6.68 2.18
C VAL A 129 0.58 6.90 2.27
N GLY A 130 0.09 7.56 3.34
CA GLY A 130 -1.31 7.91 3.47
C GLY A 130 -1.79 8.83 2.35
N ALA A 131 -1.02 9.88 2.03
CA ALA A 131 -1.33 10.79 0.93
C ALA A 131 -1.35 10.08 -0.42
N LEU A 132 -0.35 9.24 -0.72
CA LEU A 132 -0.30 8.45 -1.96
C LEU A 132 -1.49 7.49 -2.06
N THR A 133 -1.90 6.87 -0.96
CA THR A 133 -3.06 5.97 -0.91
C THR A 133 -4.37 6.74 -1.09
N CYS A 134 -4.50 7.97 -0.55
CA CYS A 134 -5.62 8.86 -0.86
C CYS A 134 -5.66 9.22 -2.35
N VAL A 135 -4.52 9.52 -2.97
CA VAL A 135 -4.44 9.77 -4.42
C VAL A 135 -4.87 8.54 -5.21
N LEU A 136 -4.48 7.34 -4.79
CA LEU A 136 -4.96 6.08 -5.39
C LEU A 136 -6.48 5.96 -5.28
N ALA A 137 -7.07 6.28 -4.13
CA ALA A 137 -8.53 6.25 -3.95
C ALA A 137 -9.24 7.22 -4.91
N LEU A 138 -8.73 8.45 -5.04
CA LEU A 138 -9.26 9.44 -5.97
C LEU A 138 -9.11 8.97 -7.43
N ALA A 139 -7.97 8.39 -7.80
CA ALA A 139 -7.76 7.85 -9.15
C ALA A 139 -8.69 6.65 -9.43
N ALA A 140 -8.86 5.74 -8.47
CA ALA A 140 -9.75 4.59 -8.57
C ALA A 140 -11.22 5.01 -8.73
N LEU A 141 -11.63 6.12 -8.10
CA LEU A 141 -12.98 6.68 -8.24
C LEU A 141 -13.28 7.15 -9.68
N LEU A 142 -12.25 7.54 -10.44
CA LEU A 142 -12.40 8.03 -11.82
C LEU A 142 -12.43 6.90 -12.86
N VAL A 143 -12.06 5.68 -12.49
CA VAL A 143 -12.04 4.54 -13.41
C VAL A 143 -13.39 3.84 -13.40
N SER A 144 -14.09 3.88 -14.54
CA SER A 144 -15.31 3.10 -14.72
C SER A 144 -14.98 1.61 -14.86
N PRO A 145 -15.62 0.71 -14.07
CA PRO A 145 -15.48 -0.74 -14.25
C PRO A 145 -15.95 -1.23 -15.62
N GLU A 146 -16.86 -0.50 -16.27
CA GLU A 146 -17.44 -0.83 -17.58
C GLU A 146 -16.63 -0.25 -18.75
N TYR A 147 -15.55 0.48 -18.47
CA TYR A 147 -14.70 1.03 -19.52
C TYR A 147 -14.12 -0.09 -20.39
N ALA A 148 -14.28 0.03 -21.70
CA ALA A 148 -13.71 -0.86 -22.69
C ALA A 148 -13.37 -0.06 -23.95
N LEU A 149 -12.10 -0.02 -24.31
CA LEU A 149 -11.61 0.62 -25.52
C LEU A 149 -10.93 -0.41 -26.41
N ASP A 150 -11.55 -0.71 -27.54
CA ASP A 150 -10.97 -1.58 -28.55
C ASP A 150 -9.96 -0.80 -29.40
N TYR A 151 -8.77 -1.36 -29.58
CA TYR A 151 -7.71 -0.76 -30.39
C TYR A 151 -6.94 -1.83 -31.16
N PHE A 152 -6.41 -1.45 -32.31
CA PHE A 152 -5.60 -2.33 -33.16
C PHE A 152 -4.14 -1.90 -33.13
N VAL A 153 -3.26 -2.82 -32.80
CA VAL A 153 -1.81 -2.58 -32.80
C VAL A 153 -1.24 -3.09 -34.12
N LYS A 154 -0.87 -2.16 -35.00
CA LYS A 154 -0.32 -2.47 -36.34
C LYS A 154 0.93 -3.35 -36.26
N ASP A 155 1.84 -3.06 -35.33
CA ASP A 155 3.11 -3.80 -35.19
C ASP A 155 2.91 -5.25 -34.71
N ALA A 156 1.85 -5.51 -33.95
CA ALA A 156 1.49 -6.84 -33.48
C ALA A 156 0.49 -7.54 -34.41
N ASN A 157 -0.05 -6.82 -35.40
CA ASN A 157 -1.16 -7.25 -36.25
C ASN A 157 -2.33 -7.88 -35.47
N GLN A 158 -2.64 -7.32 -34.30
CA GLN A 158 -3.60 -7.87 -33.34
C GLN A 158 -4.49 -6.77 -32.74
N SER A 159 -5.75 -7.13 -32.48
CA SER A 159 -6.70 -6.30 -31.73
C SER A 159 -6.60 -6.57 -30.24
N PHE A 160 -6.71 -5.50 -29.45
CA PHE A 160 -6.69 -5.54 -27.99
C PHE A 160 -7.83 -4.68 -27.45
N THR A 161 -8.25 -4.97 -26.22
CA THR A 161 -9.25 -4.17 -25.50
C THR A 161 -8.63 -3.66 -24.21
N LEU A 162 -8.55 -2.34 -24.07
CA LEU A 162 -8.17 -1.69 -22.83
C LEU A 162 -9.41 -1.57 -21.94
N THR A 163 -9.47 -2.39 -20.89
CA THR A 163 -10.59 -2.39 -19.95
C THR A 163 -10.33 -1.51 -18.73
N GLY A 164 -11.39 -1.10 -18.05
CA GLY A 164 -11.32 -0.41 -16.76
C GLY A 164 -10.49 -1.22 -15.74
N THR A 165 -10.63 -2.55 -15.73
CA THR A 165 -9.82 -3.44 -14.89
C THR A 165 -8.33 -3.34 -15.19
N ILE A 166 -7.92 -3.30 -16.47
CA ILE A 166 -6.50 -3.12 -16.83
C ILE A 166 -5.97 -1.78 -16.29
N VAL A 167 -6.77 -0.70 -16.41
CA VAL A 167 -6.43 0.62 -15.89
C VAL A 167 -6.34 0.60 -14.36
N GLY A 168 -7.34 0.07 -13.67
CA GLY A 168 -7.39 -0.01 -12.21
C GLY A 168 -6.25 -0.84 -11.60
N VAL A 169 -5.91 -1.98 -12.23
CA VAL A 169 -4.74 -2.78 -11.83
C VAL A 169 -3.44 -2.02 -12.09
N GLY A 170 -3.35 -1.29 -13.20
CA GLY A 170 -2.22 -0.40 -13.49
C GLY A 170 -2.04 0.69 -12.43
N LEU A 171 -3.13 1.32 -11.98
CA LEU A 171 -3.10 2.32 -10.90
C LEU A 171 -2.62 1.72 -9.58
N PHE A 172 -3.14 0.55 -9.21
CA PHE A 172 -2.69 -0.18 -8.03
C PHE A 172 -1.20 -0.53 -8.10
N GLY A 173 -0.73 -1.04 -9.24
CA GLY A 173 0.68 -1.35 -9.47
C GLY A 173 1.59 -0.13 -9.42
N GLY A 174 1.18 0.97 -10.06
CA GLY A 174 1.91 2.23 -10.04
C GLY A 174 2.04 2.81 -8.63
N TRP A 175 0.94 2.83 -7.87
CA TRP A 175 0.95 3.21 -6.46
C TRP A 175 1.90 2.32 -5.65
N ALA A 176 1.81 0.99 -5.81
CA ALA A 176 2.63 0.04 -5.08
C ALA A 176 4.13 0.22 -5.39
N ALA A 177 4.48 0.48 -6.64
CA ALA A 177 5.85 0.75 -7.06
C ALA A 177 6.40 2.03 -6.39
N ILE A 178 5.62 3.12 -6.38
CA ILE A 178 6.02 4.39 -5.75
C ILE A 178 6.24 4.18 -4.26
N VAL A 179 5.29 3.52 -3.57
CA VAL A 179 5.39 3.24 -2.13
C VAL A 179 6.60 2.35 -1.82
N ALA A 180 6.84 1.31 -2.63
CA ALA A 180 7.98 0.42 -2.47
C ALA A 180 9.32 1.16 -2.57
N VAL A 181 9.47 2.00 -3.60
CA VAL A 181 10.69 2.79 -3.79
C VAL A 181 10.87 3.81 -2.68
N TYR A 182 9.82 4.54 -2.30
CA TYR A 182 9.85 5.53 -1.24
C TYR A 182 10.31 4.91 0.09
N LEU A 183 9.65 3.84 0.53
CA LEU A 183 9.98 3.15 1.77
C LEU A 183 11.33 2.43 1.70
N GLY A 184 11.68 1.87 0.54
CA GLY A 184 12.97 1.22 0.30
C GLY A 184 14.12 2.19 0.47
N ILE A 185 14.08 3.35 -0.19
CA ILE A 185 15.08 4.40 -0.05
C ILE A 185 15.16 4.87 1.41
N GLY A 186 14.01 5.11 2.05
CA GLY A 186 13.97 5.51 3.47
C GLY A 186 14.63 4.48 4.39
N ALA A 187 14.40 3.18 4.17
CA ALA A 187 14.97 2.11 4.98
C ALA A 187 16.49 1.97 4.82
N PHE A 188 17.01 2.21 3.61
CA PHE A 188 18.45 2.14 3.33
C PHE A 188 19.20 3.45 3.57
N SER A 189 18.51 4.55 3.83
CA SER A 189 19.14 5.84 4.10
C SER A 189 19.98 5.80 5.39
N PRO A 190 21.19 6.39 5.41
CA PRO A 190 21.96 6.58 6.62
C PRO A 190 21.23 7.47 7.62
N ALA A 191 21.24 7.11 8.91
CA ALA A 191 20.86 8.02 9.97
C ALA A 191 22.03 8.97 10.26
N PRO A 192 21.80 10.26 10.55
CA PRO A 192 22.86 11.16 10.99
C PRO A 192 23.59 10.54 12.18
N ALA A 193 24.92 10.38 12.08
CA ALA A 193 25.72 10.05 13.24
C ALA A 193 25.55 11.20 14.24
N THR A 194 25.09 10.90 15.45
CA THR A 194 25.23 11.84 16.56
C THR A 194 26.70 12.21 16.64
N THR A 195 27.02 13.46 16.30
CA THR A 195 28.37 14.01 16.45
C THR A 195 28.76 13.84 17.91
N VAL A 196 29.63 12.87 18.18
CA VAL A 196 30.30 12.76 19.47
C VAL A 196 31.22 13.98 19.54
N THR A 197 30.79 15.00 20.28
CA THR A 197 31.61 16.18 20.55
C THR A 197 32.85 15.69 21.30
N LYS A 198 33.97 15.57 20.59
CA LYS A 198 35.25 15.16 21.13
C LYS A 198 35.99 16.37 21.69
N ASP A 199 35.37 17.09 22.63
CA ASP A 199 36.00 18.22 23.31
C ASP A 199 35.75 18.14 24.82
N ALA A 200 36.59 17.35 25.49
CA ALA A 200 36.95 17.49 26.90
C ALA A 200 38.10 16.51 27.23
N ALA A 201 39.32 16.85 26.82
CA ALA A 201 40.56 16.32 27.40
C ALA A 201 41.68 17.34 27.21
#